data_AF-A0A0S1XDE0-F1
#
_entry.id   AF-A0A0S1XDE0-F1
#
_cell.length_a   1.000
_cell.length_b   1.000
_cell.length_c   1.000
_cell.angle_alpha   90.00
_cell.angle_beta   90.00
_cell.angle_gamma   90.00
#
_symmetry.space_group_name_H-M   'P 1'
#
loop_
_entity.id
_entity.type
_entity.pdbx_description
1 polymer ?
#
loop_
_entity_poly.entity_id
_entity_poly.type
_entity_poly.pdbx_seq_one_letter_code
_entity_poly.pdbx_strand_id
1 'polypeptide(L)'
;MDENRVLLNYYLFTVPHITVLAGAVLGLLLLLKVDIKKALGIFAVFYGSMLTILAFMVRGHFSRLVLYKLSLIIFFGFTLLGIVLLLT
;
A
#
# COMPACT_ATOMS: atom_id res chain seq x y z
N MET A 1 10.76 -21.73 16.72
CA MET A 1 10.33 -20.30 16.73
C MET A 1 9.15 -20.18 15.78
N ASP A 2 7.99 -19.71 16.26
CA ASP A 2 6.75 -19.62 15.47
C ASP A 2 6.93 -18.71 14.24
N GLU A 3 6.97 -19.30 13.05
CA GLU A 3 7.10 -18.62 11.76
C GLU A 3 6.06 -17.49 11.58
N ASN A 4 4.83 -17.72 12.05
CA ASN A 4 3.77 -16.70 12.06
C ASN A 4 4.12 -15.45 12.89
N ARG A 5 4.86 -15.58 13.99
CA ARG A 5 5.28 -14.42 14.80
C ARG A 5 6.34 -13.59 14.08
N VAL A 6 7.23 -14.23 13.33
CA VAL A 6 8.27 -13.54 12.55
C VAL A 6 7.63 -12.71 11.44
N LEU A 7 6.67 -13.28 10.71
CA LEU A 7 5.93 -12.58 9.65
C LEU A 7 5.05 -11.45 10.19
N LEU A 8 4.38 -11.66 11.33
CA LEU A 8 3.60 -10.61 11.98
C LEU A 8 4.48 -9.43 12.40
N ASN A 9 5.62 -9.71 13.03
CA ASN A 9 6.58 -8.68 13.41
C ASN A 9 7.11 -7.94 12.17
N TYR A 10 7.47 -8.67 11.11
CA TYR A 10 7.90 -8.06 9.85
C TYR A 10 6.84 -7.09 9.31
N TYR A 11 5.56 -7.45 9.37
CA TYR A 11 4.46 -6.59 8.96
C TYR A 11 4.32 -5.34 9.83
N LEU A 12 4.35 -5.52 11.15
CA LEU A 12 4.25 -4.42 12.12
C LEU A 12 5.38 -3.41 11.96
N PHE A 13 6.58 -3.86 11.59
CA PHE A 13 7.69 -2.95 11.31
C PHE A 13 7.63 -2.37 9.89
N THR A 14 7.25 -3.15 8.88
CA THR A 14 7.35 -2.69 7.48
C THR A 14 6.22 -1.74 7.08
N VAL A 15 4.97 -2.00 7.50
CA VAL A 15 3.81 -1.18 7.10
C VAL A 15 4.00 0.31 7.48
N PRO A 16 4.36 0.67 8.72
CA PRO A 16 4.60 2.07 9.09
C PRO A 16 5.67 2.75 8.22
N HIS A 17 6.74 2.03 7.87
CA HIS A 17 7.82 2.58 7.04
C HIS A 17 7.34 2.88 5.63
N ILE A 18 6.55 1.98 5.04
CA ILE A 18 5.92 2.21 3.73
C ILE A 18 4.93 3.38 3.79
N THR A 19 4.12 3.48 4.86
CA THR A 19 3.18 4.59 5.04
C THR A 19 3.89 5.94 5.14
N VAL A 20 4.97 6.01 5.93
CA VAL A 20 5.79 7.23 6.06
C VAL A 20 6.43 7.59 4.73
N LEU A 21 7.00 6.61 4.01
CA LEU A 21 7.61 6.84 2.71
C LEU A 21 6.59 7.37 1.69
N ALA A 22 5.42 6.73 1.59
CA ALA A 22 4.37 7.18 0.69
C ALA A 22 3.86 8.59 1.05
N GLY A 23 3.72 8.88 2.34
CA GLY A 23 3.37 10.23 2.83
C GLY A 23 4.44 11.27 2.48
N ALA A 24 5.73 10.92 2.59
CA ALA A 24 6.83 11.79 2.20
C ALA A 24 6.82 12.07 0.68
N VAL A 25 6.58 11.05 -0.15
CA VAL A 25 6.42 11.21 -1.60
C VAL A 25 5.27 12.15 -1.93
N LEU A 26 4.10 11.97 -1.29
CA LEU A 26 2.96 12.88 -1.46
C LEU A 26 3.30 14.31 -1.04
N GLY A 27 3.92 14.48 0.13
CA GLY A 27 4.36 15.79 0.63
C GLY A 27 5.32 16.49 -0.34
N LEU A 28 6.30 15.76 -0.88
CA LEU A 28 7.22 16.28 -1.89
C LEU A 28 6.50 16.71 -3.17
N LEU A 29 5.56 15.91 -3.69
CA LEU A 29 4.79 16.26 -4.88
C LEU A 29 3.99 17.55 -4.67
N LEU A 30 3.38 17.72 -3.50
CA LEU A 30 2.65 18.94 -3.15
C LEU A 30 3.58 20.15 -3.00
N LEU A 31 4.75 19.99 -2.39
CA LEU A 31 5.78 21.05 -2.30
C LEU A 31 6.28 21.50 -3.69
N LEU A 32 6.38 20.56 -4.63
CA LEU A 32 6.73 20.82 -6.03
C LEU A 32 5.57 21.43 -6.84
N LYS A 33 4.43 21.73 -6.21
CA LYS A 33 3.22 22.28 -6.84
C LYS A 33 2.68 21.40 -7.97
N VAL A 34 2.87 20.09 -7.86
CA VAL A 34 2.20 19.13 -8.75
C VAL A 34 0.69 19.24 -8.53
N ASP A 35 -0.07 19.16 -9.62
CA ASP A 35 -1.54 19.15 -9.55
C ASP A 35 -2.03 18.11 -8.53
N ILE A 36 -2.98 18.51 -7.69
CA ILE A 36 -3.43 17.69 -6.54
C ILE A 36 -3.98 16.35 -7.02
N LYS A 37 -4.71 16.29 -8.14
CA LYS A 37 -5.23 15.02 -8.66
C LYS A 37 -4.09 14.09 -9.06
N LYS A 38 -3.09 14.62 -9.77
CA LYS A 38 -1.90 13.84 -10.16
C LYS A 38 -1.10 13.38 -8.94
N ALA A 39 -0.90 14.25 -7.95
CA ALA A 39 -0.18 13.91 -6.74
C ALA A 39 -0.88 12.79 -5.96
N LEU A 40 -2.20 12.87 -5.79
CA LEU A 40 -3.01 11.84 -5.16
C LEU A 40 -3.03 10.53 -5.97
N GLY A 41 -3.08 10.63 -7.31
CA GLY A 41 -2.97 9.48 -8.20
C GLY A 41 -1.64 8.74 -8.04
N ILE A 42 -0.51 9.46 -8.10
CA ILE A 42 0.83 8.90 -7.88
C ILE A 42 0.92 8.25 -6.49
N PHE A 43 0.47 8.96 -5.46
CA PHE A 43 0.43 8.44 -4.09
C PHE A 43 -0.37 7.16 -3.98
N ALA A 44 -1.59 7.12 -4.54
CA ALA A 44 -2.47 5.97 -4.45
C ALA A 44 -1.91 4.74 -5.18
N VAL A 45 -1.32 4.93 -6.36
CA VAL A 45 -0.64 3.85 -7.10
C VAL A 45 0.57 3.35 -6.32
N PHE A 46 1.43 4.27 -5.86
CA PHE A 46 2.66 3.91 -5.14
C PHE A 46 2.36 3.20 -3.82
N TYR A 47 1.49 3.76 -2.98
CA TYR A 47 1.15 3.18 -1.68
C TYR A 47 0.34 1.89 -1.82
N GLY A 48 -0.66 1.88 -2.69
CA GLY A 48 -1.50 0.71 -2.95
C GLY A 48 -0.70 -0.48 -3.49
N SER A 49 0.23 -0.24 -4.42
CA SER A 49 1.09 -1.29 -4.95
C SER A 49 2.01 -1.89 -3.87
N MET A 50 2.62 -1.04 -3.03
CA MET A 50 3.44 -1.50 -1.91
C MET A 50 2.67 -2.36 -0.90
N LEU A 51 1.46 -1.93 -0.51
CA LEU A 51 0.59 -2.71 0.36
C LEU A 51 0.15 -4.04 -0.28
N THR A 52 -0.10 -4.02 -1.59
CA THR A 52 -0.45 -5.22 -2.35
C THR A 52 0.71 -6.22 -2.39
N ILE A 53 1.94 -5.75 -2.63
CA ILE A 53 3.16 -6.57 -2.59
C ILE A 53 3.33 -7.19 -1.20
N LEU A 54 3.18 -6.40 -0.13
CA LEU A 54 3.23 -6.93 1.23
C LEU A 54 2.18 -8.02 1.47
N ALA A 55 0.94 -7.79 1.02
CA ALA A 55 -0.12 -8.78 1.16
C ALA A 55 0.23 -10.07 0.41
N PHE A 56 0.80 -9.97 -0.79
CA PHE A 56 1.27 -11.15 -1.53
C PHE A 56 2.40 -11.91 -0.82
N MET A 57 3.34 -11.21 -0.17
CA MET A 57 4.42 -11.87 0.59
C MET A 57 3.88 -12.75 1.71
N VAL A 58 2.79 -12.34 2.36
CA VAL A 58 2.21 -13.08 3.49
C VAL A 58 1.05 -14.00 3.12
N ARG A 59 0.77 -14.13 1.81
CA ARG A 59 -0.32 -14.96 1.28
C ARG A 59 -0.27 -16.39 1.80
N GLY A 60 0.92 -16.99 1.89
CA GLY A 60 1.10 -18.37 2.34
C GLY A 60 0.53 -18.62 3.75
N HIS A 61 0.57 -17.62 4.62
CA HIS A 61 0.21 -17.77 6.04
C HIS A 61 -1.22 -17.31 6.34
N PHE A 62 -1.72 -16.28 5.64
CA PHE A 62 -3.00 -15.65 5.96
C PHE A 62 -4.08 -15.84 4.88
N SER A 63 -3.83 -16.61 3.82
CA SER A 63 -4.78 -16.81 2.71
C SER A 63 -6.18 -17.30 3.11
N ARG A 64 -6.30 -18.02 4.23
CA ARG A 64 -7.59 -18.52 4.75
C ARG A 64 -8.40 -17.46 5.50
N LEU A 65 -7.77 -16.37 5.96
CA LEU A 65 -8.47 -15.31 6.69
C LEU A 65 -9.27 -14.42 5.74
N VAL A 66 -10.52 -14.14 6.11
CA VAL A 66 -11.41 -13.24 5.36
C VAL A 66 -10.85 -11.82 5.34
N LEU A 67 -10.29 -11.35 6.45
CA LEU A 67 -9.65 -10.03 6.57
C LEU A 67 -8.48 -9.85 5.59
N TYR A 68 -7.70 -10.90 5.34
CA TYR A 68 -6.63 -10.88 4.34
C TYR A 68 -7.20 -10.66 2.93
N LYS A 69 -8.27 -11.40 2.56
CA LYS A 69 -8.88 -11.25 1.24
C LYS A 69 -9.50 -9.86 1.05
N LEU A 70 -10.15 -9.34 2.08
CA LEU A 70 -10.78 -8.02 2.03
C LEU A 70 -9.72 -6.91 1.91
N SER A 71 -8.65 -6.99 2.70
CA SER A 71 -7.54 -6.03 2.61
C SER A 71 -6.85 -6.06 1.25
N LEU A 72 -6.62 -7.25 0.68
CA LEU A 72 -6.06 -7.38 -0.68
C LEU A 72 -6.92 -6.68 -1.73
N ILE A 73 -8.25 -6.87 -1.67
CA ILE A 73 -9.20 -6.21 -2.58
C ILE A 73 -9.14 -4.69 -2.41
N ILE A 74 -9.08 -4.21 -1.17
CA ILE A 74 -8.97 -2.77 -0.88
C ILE A 74 -7.65 -2.20 -1.41
N PHE A 75 -6.52 -2.87 -1.19
CA PHE A 75 -5.21 -2.38 -1.64
C PHE A 75 -5.10 -2.35 -3.17
N PHE A 76 -5.59 -3.40 -3.81
CA PHE A 76 -5.64 -3.47 -5.27
C PHE A 76 -6.61 -2.42 -5.84
N GLY A 77 -7.80 -2.28 -5.25
CA GLY A 77 -8.78 -1.27 -5.62
C GLY A 77 -8.25 0.15 -5.43
N PHE A 78 -7.50 0.41 -4.36
CA PHE A 78 -6.85 1.69 -4.10
C PHE A 78 -5.78 2.01 -5.17
N THR A 79 -5.02 1.00 -5.60
CA THR A 79 -4.07 1.13 -6.71
C THR A 79 -4.78 1.50 -8.01
N LEU A 80 -5.88 0.79 -8.33
CA LEU A 80 -6.69 1.07 -9.52
C LEU A 80 -7.30 2.47 -9.50
N LEU A 81 -7.83 2.92 -8.35
CA LEU A 81 -8.32 4.29 -8.18
C LEU A 81 -7.23 5.32 -8.46
N GLY A 82 -5.99 5.06 -8.02
CA GLY A 82 -4.84 5.88 -8.35
C GLY A 82 -4.57 5.96 -9.85
N ILE A 83 -4.65 4.83 -10.56
CA ILE A 83 -4.48 4.79 -12.02
C ILE A 83 -5.57 5.61 -12.71
N VAL A 84 -6.84 5.46 -12.28
CA VAL A 84 -7.96 6.23 -12.84
C VAL A 84 -7.74 7.74 -12.64
N LEU A 85 -7.28 8.16 -11.46
CA LEU A 85 -6.95 9.56 -11.18
C LEU A 85 -5.83 10.12 -12.07
N LEU A 86 -4.90 9.29 -12.52
CA LEU A 86 -3.82 9.71 -13.42
C LEU A 86 -4.25 9.82 -14.88
N LEU A 87 -5.28 9.07 -15.26
CA LEU A 87 -5.83 9.05 -16.63
C LEU A 87 -6.93 10.08 -16.85
N THR A 88 -7.43 10.73 -15.79
CA THR A 88 -8.50 11.74 -15.83
C THR A 88 -7.94 13.14 -15.67
#